data_AF-A0A7V9JJ68-F1
#
_entry.id   AF-A0A7V9JJ68-F1
#
_cell.length_a   1.000
_cell.length_b   1.000
_cell.length_c   1.000
_cell.angle_alpha   90.00
_cell.angle_beta   90.00
_cell.angle_gamma   90.00
#
_symmetry.space_group_name_H-M   'P 1'
#
loop_
_entity.id
_entity.type
_entity.pdbx_description
1 polymer ?
#
loop_
_entity_poly.entity_id
_entity_poly.type
_entity_poly.pdbx_seq_one_letter_code
_entity_poly.pdbx_strand_id
1 'polypeptide(L)' 'MAVEPRRVVVRLVGDEELELGTFRARDEAVERAKEVIAALSAAESAGEWPEFEGRYLRPGSIVSVDIQVAHG' A
#
# COMPACT_ATOMS: atom_id res chain seq x y z
N MET A 1 20.52 -17.39 -1.43
CA MET A 1 19.20 -17.28 -0.77
C MET A 1 18.23 -16.79 -1.83
N ALA A 2 17.13 -17.50 -2.10
CA ALA A 2 16.13 -17.02 -3.05
C ALA A 2 15.47 -15.78 -2.44
N VAL A 3 15.48 -14.67 -3.17
CA VAL A 3 14.76 -13.47 -2.74
C VAL A 3 13.31 -13.69 -3.15
N GLU A 4 12.44 -13.90 -2.17
CA GLU A 4 11.01 -14.03 -2.42
C GLU A 4 10.43 -12.65 -2.70
N PRO A 5 9.75 -12.46 -3.85
CA PRO A 5 9.14 -11.19 -4.18
C PRO A 5 8.09 -10.82 -3.12
N ARG A 6 7.96 -9.51 -2.89
CA ARG A 6 7.06 -8.94 -1.88
C ARG A 6 6.08 -8.02 -2.56
N ARG A 7 4.82 -8.08 -2.18
CA ARG A 7 3.81 -7.13 -2.65
C ARG A 7 3.39 -6.19 -1.52
N VAL A 8 3.07 -4.96 -1.89
CA VAL A 8 2.46 -3.99 -0.97
C VAL A 8 0.97 -3.95 -1.24
N VAL A 9 0.18 -4.17 -0.20
CA VAL A 9 -1.28 -4.24 -0.29
C VAL A 9 -1.88 -3.22 0.66
N VAL A 10 -2.81 -2.40 0.18
CA VAL A 10 -3.64 -1.56 1.03
C VAL A 10 -4.93 -2.31 1.30
N ARG A 11 -5.22 -2.56 2.58
CA ARG A 11 -6.49 -3.15 2.99
C ARG A 11 -7.49 -2.06 3.32
N LEU A 12 -8.68 -2.19 2.76
CA LEU A 12 -9.80 -1.30 2.95
C LEU A 12 -10.83 -1.93 3.89
N VAL A 13 -11.69 -1.08 4.44
CA VAL A 13 -12.88 -1.53 5.18
C VAL A 13 -13.72 -2.45 4.28
N GLY A 14 -14.21 -3.55 4.84
CA GLY A 14 -14.97 -4.54 4.08
C GLY A 14 -14.14 -5.62 3.39
N ASP A 15 -12.89 -5.83 3.84
CA ASP A 15 -11.98 -6.90 3.37
C ASP A 15 -11.52 -6.74 1.90
N GLU A 16 -11.72 -5.55 1.31
CA GLU A 16 -11.18 -5.24 -0.02
C GLU A 16 -9.67 -4.98 0.08
N GLU A 17 -8.90 -5.56 -0.85
CA GLU A 17 -7.46 -5.41 -0.93
C GLU A 17 -7.07 -4.76 -2.26
N LEU A 18 -6.21 -3.74 -2.20
CA LEU A 18 -5.63 -3.09 -3.37
C LEU A 18 -4.12 -3.36 -3.40
N GLU A 19 -3.66 -4.12 -4.39
CA GLU A 19 -2.22 -4.31 -4.62
C GLU A 19 -1.63 -3.07 -5.27
N LEU A 20 -0.62 -2.48 -4.64
CA LEU A 20 0.10 -1.29 -5.12
C LEU A 20 1.35 -1.63 -5.93
N GLY A 21 1.67 -2.92 -6.02
CA GLY A 21 2.80 -3.44 -6.79
C GLY A 21 3.53 -4.58 -6.11
N THR A 22 4.35 -5.26 -6.93
CA THR A 22 5.24 -6.34 -6.52
C THR A 22 6.70 -5.90 -6.68
N PHE A 23 7.49 -6.20 -5.66
CA PHE A 23 8.88 -5.79 -5.46
C PHE A 23 9.78 -7.02 -5.35
N ARG A 24 11.05 -6.90 -5.72
CA ARG A 24 11.97 -8.03 -5.73
C ARG A 24 12.45 -8.39 -4.33
N ALA A 25 12.61 -7.40 -3.46
CA ALA A 25 13.04 -7.58 -2.07
C ALA A 25 12.11 -6.91 -1.05
N ARG A 26 12.24 -7.35 0.22
CA ARG A 26 11.48 -6.77 1.34
C ARG A 26 11.81 -5.31 1.58
N ASP A 27 13.08 -4.93 1.52
CA ASP A 27 13.49 -3.53 1.74
C ASP A 27 12.84 -2.58 0.72
N GLU A 28 12.77 -2.98 -0.56
CA GLU A 28 12.07 -2.22 -1.59
C GLU A 28 10.56 -2.07 -1.28
N ALA A 29 9.90 -3.16 -0.87
CA ALA A 29 8.49 -3.11 -0.46
C ALA A 29 8.26 -2.26 0.80
N VAL A 30 9.22 -2.24 1.74
CA VAL A 30 9.17 -1.40 2.95
C VAL A 30 9.27 0.08 2.58
N GLU A 31 10.20 0.44 1.70
CA GLU A 31 10.32 1.84 1.25
C GLU A 31 9.02 2.28 0.56
N ARG A 32 8.46 1.44 -0.33
CA ARG A 32 7.17 1.74 -0.94
C ARG A 32 6.05 1.90 0.08
N ALA A 33 5.95 1.01 1.06
CA ALA A 33 4.92 1.08 2.10
C ALA A 33 5.02 2.39 2.91
N LYS A 34 6.24 2.86 3.21
CA LYS A 34 6.46 4.15 3.89
C LYS A 34 6.01 5.34 3.03
N GLU A 35 6.29 5.33 1.73
CA GLU A 35 5.81 6.36 0.80
C GLU A 35 4.28 6.43 0.79
N VAL A 36 3.62 5.26 0.76
CA VAL A 36 2.16 5.15 0.78
C VAL A 36 1.59 5.72 2.08
N ILE A 37 2.17 5.37 3.23
CA ILE A 37 1.77 5.91 4.54
C ILE A 37 1.95 7.43 4.58
N ALA A 38 3.06 7.95 4.05
CA ALA A 38 3.30 9.39 4.01
C ALA A 38 2.29 10.12 3.12
N ALA A 39 1.97 9.57 1.93
CA ALA A 39 0.95 10.12 1.03
C ALA A 39 -0.43 10.11 1.69
N LEU A 40 -0.76 9.05 2.41
CA LEU A 40 -2.00 8.95 3.19
C LEU A 40 -2.12 10.03 4.25
N SER A 41 -1.08 10.21 5.07
CA SER A 41 -1.05 11.24 6.10
C SER A 41 -1.11 12.65 5.52
N ALA A 42 -0.43 12.90 4.40
CA ALA A 42 -0.46 14.19 3.73
C ALA A 42 -1.87 14.52 3.19
N ALA A 43 -2.50 13.57 2.51
CA ALA A 43 -3.85 13.74 1.98
C ALA A 43 -4.89 13.90 3.10
N GLU A 44 -4.79 13.13 4.18
CA GLU A 44 -5.65 13.29 5.36
C GLU A 44 -5.54 14.70 5.96
N SER A 45 -4.32 15.22 6.11
CA SER A 45 -4.09 16.58 6.63
C SER A 45 -4.59 17.67 5.69
N ALA A 46 -4.62 17.42 4.38
CA ALA A 46 -5.15 18.35 3.39
C ALA A 46 -6.68 18.24 3.20
N GLY A 47 -7.31 17.20 3.76
CA GLY A 47 -8.71 16.87 3.50
C GLY A 47 -8.95 16.33 2.09
N GLU A 48 -7.91 15.81 1.45
CA GLU A 48 -7.91 15.25 0.10
C GLU A 48 -7.90 13.72 0.13
N TRP A 49 -8.13 13.11 -1.03
CA TRP A 49 -8.08 11.65 -1.18
C TRP A 49 -6.84 11.26 -1.97
N PRO A 50 -5.97 10.39 -1.43
CA PRO A 50 -4.82 9.91 -2.19
C PRO A 50 -5.28 9.02 -3.35
N GLU A 51 -4.59 9.13 -4.47
CA GLU A 51 -4.79 8.30 -5.65
C GLU A 51 -3.78 7.15 -5.65
N PHE A 52 -4.28 5.92 -5.82
CA PHE A 52 -3.48 4.72 -6.01
C PHE A 52 -4.04 3.92 -7.18
N GLU A 53 -3.21 3.59 -8.17
CA GLU A 53 -3.62 2.83 -9.37
C GLU A 53 -4.89 3.40 -10.05
N GLY A 54 -5.01 4.72 -10.15
CA GLY A 54 -6.18 5.40 -10.74
C GLY A 54 -7.42 5.47 -9.84
N ARG A 55 -7.33 5.01 -8.58
CA ARG A 55 -8.42 5.00 -7.60
C ARG A 55 -8.14 5.99 -6.48
N TYR A 56 -9.07 6.92 -6.27
CA TYR A 56 -9.05 7.82 -5.13
C TYR A 56 -9.66 7.13 -3.91
N LEU A 57 -8.87 7.00 -2.84
CA LEU A 57 -9.28 6.30 -1.62
C LEU A 57 -9.57 7.31 -0.52
N ARG A 58 -10.68 7.14 0.20
CA ARG A 58 -10.92 7.93 1.41
C ARG A 58 -9.92 7.45 2.49
N PRO A 59 -9.14 8.34 3.14
CA PRO A 59 -8.17 7.94 4.16
C PRO A 59 -8.78 7.08 5.28
N GLY A 60 -9.96 7.47 5.79
CA GLY A 60 -10.68 6.70 6.81
C GLY A 60 -11.26 5.36 6.37
N SER A 61 -11.16 5.00 5.09
CA SER A 61 -11.53 3.66 4.59
C SER A 61 -10.35 2.69 4.61
N ILE A 62 -9.13 3.17 4.86
CA ILE A 62 -7.92 2.33 4.89
C ILE A 62 -7.70 1.78 6.29
N VAL A 63 -7.51 0.47 6.35
CA VAL A 63 -7.32 -0.28 7.60
C VAL A 63 -5.84 -0.53 7.85
N SER A 64 -5.10 -0.95 6.82
CA SER A 64 -3.67 -1.27 6.92
C SER A 64 -2.94 -1.17 5.58
N VAL A 65 -1.61 -1.02 5.66
CA VAL A 65 -0.69 -1.23 4.54
C VAL A 65 0.16 -2.44 4.88
N ASP A 66 -0.06 -3.53 4.16
CA ASP A 66 0.53 -4.84 4.39
C ASP A 66 1.68 -5.11 3.40
N ILE A 67 2.75 -5.74 3.88
CA ILE A 67 3.81 -6.29 3.03
C ILE A 67 3.68 -7.80 3.06
N GLN A 68 3.21 -8.37 1.95
CA GLN A 68 2.93 -9.80 1.83
C GLN A 68 3.98 -10.48 0.94
N VAL A 69 4.13 -11.80 1.07
CA VAL A 69 4.86 -12.59 0.07
C VAL A 69 4.02 -12.59 -1.21
N ALA A 70 4.62 -12.26 -2.34
CA ALA A 70 3.96 -12.39 -3.63
C ALA A 70 3.98 -13.88 -4.01
N HIS A 71 2.85 -14.57 -3.82
CA HIS A 71 2.66 -15.89 -4.39
C HIS A 71 2.37 -15.72 -5.87
N GLY A 72 3.28 -16.25 -6.71
CA GLY A 72 3.10 -16.31 -8.16
C GLY A 72 2.16 -17.44 -8.59
#